data_AF-A0A3N0VYH5-F1
#
_entry.id   AF-A0A3N0VYH5-F1
#
_cell.length_a   1.000
_cell.length_b   1.000
_cell.length_c   1.000
_cell.angle_alpha   90.00
_cell.angle_beta   90.00
_cell.angle_gamma   90.00
#
_symmetry.space_group_name_H-M   'P 1'
#
loop_
_entity.id
_entity.type
_entity.pdbx_description
1 polymer ?
#
loop_
_entity_poly.entity_id
_entity_poly.type
_entity_poly.pdbx_seq_one_letter_code
_entity_poly.pdbx_strand_id
1 'polypeptide(L)'
;MIGQNFVESSVFSFSKTPEGIVDSFLAHMNSFHTETMLRFYEEDAIFINDNGEPRRGKLEIARELDCFFKFGLPIKITTKNVYVDGNLASLILDWSIVKGFRKH
;
A
#
# COMPACT_ATOMS: atom_id res chain seq x y z
N MET A 1 3.06 -28.87 17.32
CA MET A 1 2.35 -28.24 16.18
C MET A 1 3.30 -27.22 15.57
N ILE A 2 3.91 -27.58 14.45
CA ILE A 2 5.01 -26.86 13.81
C ILE A 2 4.51 -26.43 12.43
N GLY A 3 4.71 -25.15 12.08
CA GLY A 3 4.89 -24.78 10.67
C GLY A 3 3.84 -23.90 9.97
N GLN A 4 3.20 -22.93 10.63
CA GLN A 4 2.40 -21.91 9.91
C GLN A 4 2.96 -20.48 9.92
N ASN A 5 3.96 -20.16 10.76
CA ASN A 5 4.38 -18.75 10.96
C ASN A 5 5.58 -18.28 10.12
N PHE A 6 6.15 -19.10 9.22
CA PHE A 6 7.36 -18.74 8.47
C PHE A 6 7.11 -18.35 7.00
N VAL A 7 5.92 -18.56 6.45
CA VAL A 7 5.63 -18.26 5.04
C VAL A 7 5.10 -16.84 4.85
N GLU A 8 4.34 -16.31 5.81
CA GLU A 8 3.73 -14.97 5.71
C GLU A 8 4.74 -13.81 5.77
N SER A 9 5.85 -13.96 6.50
CA SER A 9 6.77 -12.83 6.72
C SER A 9 7.58 -12.43 5.49
N SER A 10 7.57 -13.23 4.42
CA SER A 10 8.42 -13.00 3.23
C SER A 10 7.72 -12.28 2.07
N VAL A 11 6.38 -12.29 2.02
CA VAL A 11 5.64 -11.81 0.83
C VAL A 11 5.47 -10.28 0.84
N PHE A 12 5.45 -9.67 2.04
CA PHE A 12 5.24 -8.23 2.23
C PHE A 12 6.40 -7.62 3.02
N SER A 13 7.61 -7.71 2.46
CA SER A 13 8.80 -7.04 2.98
C SER A 13 8.90 -5.62 2.44
N PHE A 14 9.29 -4.67 3.28
CA PHE A 14 9.65 -3.33 2.82
C PHE A 14 10.90 -3.35 1.96
N SER A 15 10.88 -2.54 0.90
CA SER A 15 12.11 -2.22 0.18
C SER A 15 13.09 -1.52 1.12
N LYS A 16 14.38 -1.83 0.93
CA LYS A 16 15.49 -1.12 1.58
C LYS A 16 16.12 -0.06 0.68
N THR A 17 15.61 0.09 -0.54
CA THR A 17 16.06 1.10 -1.51
C THR A 17 14.88 1.93 -2.01
N PRO A 18 15.12 3.20 -2.38
CA PRO A 18 14.09 4.03 -2.99
C PRO A 18 13.53 3.45 -4.30
N GLU A 19 14.34 2.77 -5.10
CA GLU A 19 13.91 2.20 -6.38
C GLU A 19 12.90 1.06 -6.20
N GLY A 20 13.04 0.27 -5.13
CA GLY A 20 12.17 -0.88 -4.86
C GLY A 20 10.88 -0.52 -4.11
N ILE A 21 10.70 0.73 -3.68
CA ILE A 21 9.55 1.12 -2.84
C ILE A 21 8.21 0.90 -3.55
N VAL A 22 8.16 1.10 -4.87
CA VAL A 22 6.92 1.00 -5.65
C VAL A 22 6.46 -0.45 -5.73
N ASP A 23 7.38 -1.39 -5.95
CA ASP A 23 7.05 -2.83 -5.99
C ASP A 23 6.57 -3.31 -4.62
N SER A 24 7.25 -2.88 -3.55
CA SER A 24 6.84 -3.15 -2.18
C SER A 24 5.44 -2.58 -1.89
N PHE A 25 5.18 -1.33 -2.30
CA PHE A 25 3.90 -0.66 -2.11
C PHE A 25 2.78 -1.37 -2.86
N LEU A 26 3.04 -1.73 -4.12
CA LEU A 26 2.09 -2.46 -4.97
C LEU A 26 1.71 -3.81 -4.36
N ALA A 27 2.69 -4.56 -3.83
CA ALA A 27 2.44 -5.82 -3.15
C ALA A 27 1.50 -5.64 -1.94
N HIS A 28 1.75 -4.62 -1.12
CA HIS A 28 0.92 -4.36 0.08
C HIS A 28 -0.49 -3.86 -0.29
N MET A 29 -0.63 -2.97 -1.28
CA MET A 29 -1.94 -2.52 -1.76
C MET A 29 -2.77 -3.68 -2.35
N ASN A 30 -2.14 -4.54 -3.15
CA ASN A 30 -2.81 -5.71 -3.74
C ASN A 30 -2.96 -6.90 -2.78
N SER A 31 -2.54 -6.76 -1.52
CA SER A 31 -2.86 -7.73 -0.47
C SER A 31 -4.34 -7.67 -0.07
N PHE A 32 -4.99 -6.51 -0.23
CA PHE A 32 -6.33 -6.22 0.31
C PHE A 32 -6.47 -6.37 1.83
N HIS A 33 -5.35 -6.36 2.56
CA HIS A 33 -5.34 -6.45 4.02
C HIS A 33 -4.92 -5.11 4.62
N THR A 34 -5.83 -4.48 5.35
CA THR A 34 -5.61 -3.17 5.98
C THR A 34 -4.41 -3.19 6.93
N GLU A 35 -4.28 -4.21 7.77
CA GLU A 35 -3.13 -4.34 8.68
C GLU A 35 -1.80 -4.45 7.92
N THR A 36 -1.77 -5.19 6.81
CA THR A 36 -0.58 -5.28 5.95
C THR A 36 -0.23 -3.90 5.39
N MET A 37 -1.20 -3.19 4.82
CA MET A 37 -0.97 -1.88 4.22
C MET A 37 -0.64 -0.79 5.25
N LEU A 38 -1.22 -0.84 6.46
CA LEU A 38 -0.95 0.14 7.52
C LEU A 38 0.51 0.18 7.97
N ARG A 39 1.26 -0.91 7.75
CA ARG A 39 2.70 -0.94 8.06
C ARG A 39 3.50 0.07 7.20
N PHE A 40 2.98 0.50 6.05
CA PHE A 40 3.60 1.53 5.19
C PHE A 40 3.50 2.95 5.74
N TYR A 41 2.60 3.18 6.69
CA TYR A 41 2.33 4.51 7.22
C TYR A 41 3.03 4.69 8.57
N GLU A 42 3.61 5.87 8.76
CA GLU A 42 4.06 6.34 10.08
C GLU A 42 2.85 6.68 10.98
N GLU A 43 3.09 6.83 12.29
CA GLU A 43 2.01 7.10 13.26
C GLU A 43 1.28 8.42 13.00
N ASP A 44 1.98 9.43 12.48
CA ASP A 44 1.46 10.77 12.19
C ASP A 44 1.14 10.99 10.71
N ALA A 45 1.14 9.91 9.91
CA ALA A 45 0.89 9.99 8.48
C ALA A 45 -0.47 10.61 8.13
N ILE A 46 -0.54 11.19 6.94
CA ILE A 46 -1.74 11.83 6.40
C ILE A 46 -2.15 11.10 5.12
N PHE A 47 -3.42 10.72 5.05
CA PHE A 47 -4.06 10.24 3.83
C PHE A 47 -5.10 11.27 3.37
N ILE A 48 -5.14 11.57 2.08
CA ILE A 48 -6.14 12.47 1.51
C ILE A 48 -7.23 11.61 0.87
N ASN A 49 -8.46 11.73 1.35
CA ASN A 49 -9.58 10.95 0.81
C ASN A 49 -10.10 11.51 -0.53
N ASP A 50 -11.11 10.84 -1.07
CA ASP A 50 -11.77 11.20 -2.34
C ASP A 50 -12.43 12.59 -2.32
N ASN A 51 -12.81 13.09 -1.15
CA ASN A 51 -13.33 14.45 -0.95
C ASN A 51 -12.22 15.51 -0.79
N GLY A 52 -10.95 15.12 -0.84
CA GLY A 52 -9.82 16.02 -0.63
C GLY A 52 -9.56 16.38 0.85
N GLU A 53 -10.16 15.64 1.78
CA GLU A 53 -10.02 15.89 3.22
C GLU A 53 -8.85 15.11 3.82
N PRO A 54 -8.06 15.72 4.73
CA PRO A 54 -6.99 15.01 5.42
C PRO A 54 -7.52 14.09 6.51
N ARG A 55 -7.12 12.82 6.45
CA ARG A 55 -7.23 11.81 7.51
C ARG A 55 -5.87 11.64 8.17
N ARG A 56 -5.82 11.80 9.50
CA ARG A 56 -4.57 11.85 10.27
C ARG A 56 -4.43 10.62 11.16
N GLY A 57 -3.26 9.99 11.06
CA GLY A 57 -2.88 8.85 11.87
C GLY A 57 -3.51 7.53 11.43
N LYS A 58 -2.89 6.43 11.88
CA LYS A 58 -3.20 5.08 11.40
C LYS A 58 -4.66 4.68 11.54
N LEU A 59 -5.36 5.11 12.59
CA LEU A 59 -6.76 4.76 12.82
C LEU A 59 -7.68 5.31 11.71
N GLU A 60 -7.51 6.58 11.32
CA GLU A 60 -8.34 7.17 10.28
C GLU A 60 -7.96 6.61 8.89
N ILE A 61 -6.67 6.38 8.65
CA ILE A 61 -6.19 5.73 7.42
C ILE A 61 -6.74 4.31 7.28
N ALA A 62 -6.81 3.55 8.38
CA ALA A 62 -7.36 2.20 8.39
C ALA A 62 -8.80 2.16 7.88
N ARG A 63 -9.64 3.12 8.30
CA ARG A 63 -11.05 3.21 7.89
C ARG A 63 -11.20 3.45 6.39
N GLU A 64 -10.37 4.33 5.83
CA GLU A 64 -10.35 4.59 4.39
C GLU A 64 -9.88 3.35 3.60
N LEU A 65 -8.82 2.69 4.08
CA LEU A 65 -8.30 1.45 3.48
C LEU A 65 -9.30 0.29 3.56
N ASP A 66 -9.99 0.10 4.68
CA ASP A 66 -11.04 -0.91 4.83
C ASP A 66 -12.18 -0.71 3.83
N CYS A 67 -12.56 0.56 3.57
CA CYS A 67 -13.55 0.88 2.56
C CYS A 67 -13.03 0.53 1.15
N PHE A 68 -11.79 0.92 0.85
CA PHE A 68 -11.16 0.68 -0.44
C PHE A 68 -10.94 -0.81 -0.73
N PHE A 69 -10.50 -1.60 0.25
CA PHE A 69 -10.21 -3.02 0.06
C PHE A 69 -11.46 -3.89 -0.06
N LYS A 70 -12.64 -3.43 0.39
CA LYS A 70 -13.92 -4.12 0.14
C LYS A 70 -14.25 -4.29 -1.34
N PHE A 71 -13.72 -3.43 -2.22
CA PHE A 71 -13.91 -3.61 -3.66
C PHE A 71 -13.18 -4.85 -4.19
N GLY A 72 -12.07 -5.26 -3.56
CA GLY A 72 -11.29 -6.44 -3.94
C GLY A 72 -10.75 -6.37 -5.37
N LEU A 73 -10.43 -5.17 -5.85
CA LEU A 73 -9.93 -4.92 -7.20
C LEU A 73 -8.46 -4.53 -7.14
N PRO A 74 -7.56 -5.25 -7.82
CA PRO A 74 -6.14 -4.92 -7.77
C PRO A 74 -5.88 -3.61 -8.51
N ILE A 75 -4.78 -2.96 -8.15
CA ILE A 75 -4.23 -1.82 -8.87
C ILE A 75 -2.97 -2.24 -9.65
N LYS A 76 -2.66 -1.45 -10.68
CA LYS A 76 -1.33 -1.39 -11.29
C LYS A 76 -0.80 0.02 -11.14
N ILE A 77 0.53 0.15 -11.07
CA ILE A 77 1.23 1.42 -10.94
C ILE A 77 2.20 1.57 -12.11
N THR A 78 2.35 2.80 -12.61
CA THR A 78 3.45 3.24 -13.46
C THR A 78 4.15 4.39 -12.77
N THR A 79 5.43 4.20 -12.44
CA THR A 79 6.26 5.23 -11.83
C THR A 79 6.53 6.34 -12.84
N LYS A 80 6.17 7.58 -12.52
CA LYS A 80 6.60 8.76 -13.30
C LYS A 80 7.95 9.23 -12.85
N ASN A 81 8.07 9.49 -11.55
CA ASN A 81 9.27 10.02 -10.94
C ASN A 81 9.42 9.51 -9.50
N VAL A 82 10.66 9.32 -9.09
CA VAL A 82 11.07 9.16 -7.70
C VAL A 82 12.16 10.19 -7.45
N TYR A 83 11.92 11.09 -6.50
CA TYR A 83 12.90 12.06 -6.04
C TYR A 83 13.39 11.64 -4.66
N VAL A 84 14.71 11.56 -4.47
CA VAL A 84 15.32 11.08 -3.22
C VAL A 84 16.16 12.21 -2.64
N ASP A 85 15.98 12.48 -1.35
CA ASP A 85 16.79 13.41 -0.58
C ASP A 85 17.06 12.85 0.82
N GLY A 86 18.28 12.39 1.05
CA GLY A 86 18.67 11.74 2.31
C GLY A 86 17.81 10.53 2.65
N ASN A 87 17.02 10.64 3.71
CA ASN A 87 16.12 9.59 4.20
C ASN A 87 14.66 9.76 3.72
N LEU A 88 14.39 10.72 2.85
CA LEU A 88 13.06 10.98 2.29
C LEU A 88 13.03 10.64 0.80
N ALA A 89 11.87 10.16 0.35
CA ALA A 89 11.57 9.99 -1.06
C ALA A 89 10.16 10.52 -1.37
N SER A 90 10.03 11.22 -2.49
CA SER A 90 8.73 11.64 -3.05
C SER A 90 8.46 10.85 -4.34
N LEU A 91 7.30 10.22 -4.39
CA LEU A 91 6.90 9.34 -5.48
C LEU A 91 5.76 9.99 -6.25
N ILE A 92 5.93 10.14 -7.56
CA ILE A 92 4.86 10.53 -8.48
C ILE A 92 4.48 9.30 -9.29
N LEU A 93 3.25 8.84 -9.10
CA LEU A 93 2.75 7.56 -9.60
C LEU A 93 1.47 7.77 -10.40
N ASP A 94 1.40 7.20 -11.60
CA ASP A 94 0.11 6.93 -12.25
C ASP A 94 -0.37 5.56 -11.79
N TRP A 95 -1.63 5.45 -11.41
CA TRP A 95 -2.21 4.17 -11.03
C TRP A 95 -3.61 3.98 -11.62
N SER A 96 -4.02 2.73 -11.73
CA SER A 96 -5.36 2.38 -12.18
C SER A 96 -5.81 1.07 -11.57
N ILE A 97 -7.11 0.95 -11.35
CA ILE A 97 -7.73 -0.33 -10.99
C ILE A 97 -7.75 -1.24 -12.23
N VAL A 98 -7.28 -2.47 -12.08
CA VAL A 98 -7.37 -3.49 -13.13
C VAL A 98 -8.59 -4.36 -12.92
N LYS A 99 -9.26 -4.74 -14.01
CA LYS A 99 -10.40 -5.65 -13.94
C LYS A 99 -9.89 -7.03 -13.51
N GLY A 100 -10.22 -7.44 -12.29
CA GLY A 100 -9.97 -8.81 -11.83
C GLY A 100 -10.86 -9.77 -12.63
N PHE A 101 -10.27 -10.84 -13.19
CA PHE A 101 -11.06 -11.97 -13.68
C PHE A 101 -11.70 -12.67 -12.47
N ARG A 102 -12.95 -12.35 -12.14
CA ARG A 102 -13.76 -13.26 -11.32
C ARG A 102 -14.07 -14.47 -12.19
N LYS A 103 -13.46 -15.62 -11.90
CA LYS A 103 -14.03 -16.90 -12.31
C LYS A 103 -15.35 -17.04 -11.54
N HIS A 104 -16.47 -16.90 -12.26
CA HIS A 104 -17.78 -17.31 -11.78
C HIS A 104 -17.84 -18.84 -11.70
#